data_AF-A0A2H1L0B9-F1
#
_entry.id   AF-A0A2H1L0B9-F1
#
_cell.length_a   1.000
_cell.length_b   1.000
_cell.length_c   1.000
_cell.angle_alpha   90.00
_cell.angle_beta   90.00
_cell.angle_gamma   90.00
#
_symmetry.space_group_name_H-M   'P 1'
#
loop_
_entity.id
_entity.type
_entity.pdbx_description
1 polymer ?
#
loop_
_entity_poly.entity_id
_entity_poly.type
_entity_poly.pdbx_seq_one_letter_code
_entity_poly.pdbx_strand_id
1 'polypeptide(L)'
;MNTRIEITKKYATAYAKAGRQQKSAILDAVTDITGWNRDHARQQLMRRTRQPKGRANATVAVIDRRKTKARKYSYDAIKILQYVWSVAGGICGKYLAQAMVDLLNSLEAHNHLVPGQGRYSTNVRDELVSMSPATIDRYLAPARARDTLRGKSATKPGTLLRNSIQVRKAGDEVEAEPGFFEVDTVAHCGPTLKGEFIRSVNYTDMHTGWVYTRAVKNNAAVHIVAACTHFVEAVPYLVTGLDFDNGSEFINHDLIDWAAQRKIFFTRGRPYTKNDQATIESKNNHLVRRYGFYYRYDTTTELGLMTTLWALVNDRLNYFTPTKKPTGYSTDSVGRRKRVYDTPRTPFVRLLDSGILNRKQVAELRAYKAGLDPVHIAAEIDRIQQRLIKLAAGKTARMKREIEAKQALPDSSGIRVRPSRVG
;
A
#
# COMPACT_ATOMS: atom_id res chain seq x y z
N MET A 1 38.90 11.97 -14.82
CA MET A 1 38.70 10.91 -15.86
C MET A 1 38.65 11.48 -17.28
N ASN A 2 38.04 12.65 -17.54
CA ASN A 2 37.95 13.22 -18.89
C ASN A 2 39.31 13.61 -19.52
N THR A 3 40.24 14.16 -18.75
CA THR A 3 41.55 14.66 -19.25
C THR A 3 42.39 13.57 -19.93
N ARG A 4 42.46 12.37 -19.33
CA ARG A 4 43.23 11.23 -19.89
C ARG A 4 42.64 10.72 -21.21
N ILE A 5 41.32 10.81 -21.39
CA ILE A 5 40.64 10.37 -22.61
C ILE A 5 40.93 11.34 -23.76
N GLU A 6 40.94 12.65 -23.50
CA GLU A 6 41.24 13.67 -24.52
C GLU A 6 42.70 13.64 -24.97
N ILE A 7 43.63 13.44 -24.04
CA ILE A 7 45.05 13.23 -24.35
C ILE A 7 45.22 11.99 -25.24
N THR A 8 44.62 10.86 -24.87
CA THR A 8 44.73 9.64 -25.69
C THR A 8 44.12 9.83 -27.09
N LYS A 9 43.03 10.59 -27.23
CA LYS A 9 42.45 10.94 -28.54
C LYS A 9 43.42 11.77 -29.40
N LYS A 10 44.05 12.79 -28.80
CA LYS A 10 44.98 13.69 -29.50
C LYS A 10 46.21 12.95 -30.00
N TYR A 11 46.82 12.10 -29.17
CA TYR A 11 48.08 11.43 -29.52
C TYR A 11 47.89 10.13 -30.32
N ALA A 12 46.72 9.47 -30.32
CA ALA A 12 46.52 8.19 -31.02
C ALA A 12 46.68 8.27 -32.54
N THR A 13 46.27 9.38 -33.16
CA THR A 13 46.41 9.56 -34.63
C THR A 13 47.87 9.82 -35.01
N ALA A 14 48.59 10.61 -34.21
CA ALA A 14 50.02 10.86 -34.40
C ALA A 14 50.84 9.58 -34.17
N TYR A 15 50.51 8.81 -33.13
CA TYR A 15 51.17 7.54 -32.82
C TYR A 15 51.01 6.52 -33.93
N ALA A 16 49.84 6.43 -34.56
CA ALA A 16 49.59 5.48 -35.65
C ALA A 16 50.44 5.75 -36.90
N LYS A 17 50.67 7.04 -37.22
CA LYS A 17 51.41 7.49 -38.41
C LYS A 17 52.92 7.64 -38.19
N ALA A 18 53.37 7.64 -36.93
CA ALA A 18 54.76 7.90 -36.58
C ALA A 18 55.72 6.71 -36.87
N GLY A 19 56.97 7.05 -37.21
CA GLY A 19 58.09 6.11 -37.28
C GLY A 19 58.57 5.64 -35.90
N ARG A 20 59.52 4.70 -35.85
CA ARG A 20 59.94 4.04 -34.60
C ARG A 20 60.45 5.01 -33.51
N GLN A 21 61.31 5.97 -33.85
CA GLN A 21 61.83 6.97 -32.90
C GLN A 21 60.72 7.91 -32.41
N GLN A 22 59.87 8.41 -33.33
CA GLN A 22 58.75 9.30 -33.01
C GLN A 22 57.69 8.62 -32.13
N LYS A 23 57.43 7.33 -32.34
CA LYS A 23 56.56 6.53 -31.47
C LYS A 23 57.08 6.46 -30.04
N SER A 24 58.40 6.34 -29.84
CA SER A 24 58.97 6.33 -28.49
C SER A 24 58.74 7.66 -27.78
N ALA A 25 59.02 8.79 -28.44
CA ALA A 25 58.80 10.11 -27.88
C ALA A 25 57.32 10.42 -27.58
N ILE A 26 56.40 9.94 -28.42
CA ILE A 26 54.96 10.05 -28.16
C ILE A 26 54.56 9.23 -26.93
N LEU A 27 55.15 8.04 -26.74
CA LEU A 27 54.91 7.25 -25.53
C LEU A 27 55.46 7.95 -24.29
N ASP A 28 56.69 8.50 -24.33
CA ASP A 28 57.27 9.29 -23.24
C ASP A 28 56.32 10.39 -22.77
N ALA A 29 55.87 11.23 -23.71
CA ALA A 29 54.97 12.34 -23.42
C ALA A 29 53.62 11.87 -22.85
N VAL A 30 53.05 10.78 -23.37
CA VAL A 30 51.80 10.24 -22.85
C VAL A 30 51.98 9.63 -21.47
N THR A 31 53.09 8.93 -21.21
CA THR A 31 53.38 8.36 -19.89
C THR A 31 53.60 9.44 -18.84
N ASP A 32 54.32 10.51 -19.18
CA ASP A 32 54.61 11.63 -18.28
C ASP A 32 53.33 12.37 -17.86
N ILE A 33 52.45 12.67 -18.83
CA ILE A 33 51.21 13.41 -18.55
C ILE A 33 50.17 12.53 -17.83
N THR A 34 50.10 11.22 -18.12
CA THR A 34 49.04 10.35 -17.59
C THR A 34 49.44 9.57 -16.34
N GLY A 35 50.74 9.43 -16.07
CA GLY A 35 51.32 8.55 -15.06
C GLY A 35 51.24 7.06 -15.42
N TRP A 36 51.03 6.73 -16.70
CA TRP A 36 50.95 5.34 -17.15
C TRP A 36 52.33 4.75 -17.42
N ASN A 37 52.44 3.42 -17.33
CA ASN A 37 53.59 2.73 -17.90
C ASN A 37 53.48 2.69 -19.44
N ARG A 38 54.62 2.51 -20.12
CA ARG A 38 54.69 2.59 -21.59
C ARG A 38 53.82 1.56 -22.29
N ASP A 39 53.69 0.38 -21.72
CA ASP A 39 52.89 -0.70 -22.30
C ASP A 39 51.41 -0.38 -22.24
N HIS A 40 50.95 0.17 -21.13
CA HIS A 40 49.58 0.64 -20.98
C HIS A 40 49.30 1.83 -21.90
N ALA A 41 50.21 2.81 -21.99
CA ALA A 41 50.08 3.92 -22.92
C ALA A 41 49.97 3.44 -24.39
N ARG A 42 50.83 2.48 -24.77
CA ARG A 42 50.81 1.86 -26.11
C ARG A 42 49.47 1.17 -26.39
N GLN A 43 48.99 0.36 -25.45
CA GLN A 43 47.72 -0.36 -25.59
C GLN A 43 46.54 0.61 -25.74
N GLN A 44 46.50 1.69 -24.96
CA GLN A 44 45.43 2.67 -25.03
C GLN A 44 45.45 3.45 -26.35
N LEU A 45 46.63 3.87 -26.83
CA LEU A 45 46.76 4.55 -28.12
C LEU A 45 46.33 3.65 -29.28
N MET A 46 46.81 2.39 -29.32
CA MET A 46 46.45 1.41 -30.36
C MET A 46 44.96 1.05 -30.34
N ARG A 47 44.37 0.88 -29.15
CA ARG A 47 42.93 0.62 -29.00
C ARG A 47 42.10 1.77 -29.56
N ARG A 48 42.58 3.02 -29.47
CA ARG A 48 41.91 4.19 -30.05
C ARG A 48 42.09 4.31 -31.55
N THR A 49 43.25 3.98 -32.10
CA THR A 49 43.43 3.93 -33.57
C THR A 49 42.52 2.91 -34.23
N ARG A 50 42.22 1.80 -33.54
CA ARG A 50 41.28 0.75 -34.00
C ARG A 50 39.81 1.12 -33.83
N GLN A 51 39.49 2.28 -33.24
CA GLN A 51 38.10 2.75 -33.17
C GLN A 51 37.73 3.47 -34.49
N PRO A 52 36.62 3.10 -35.14
CA PRO A 52 36.21 3.74 -36.40
C PRO A 52 35.92 5.24 -36.21
N LYS A 53 36.41 6.06 -37.14
CA LYS A 53 36.21 7.51 -37.15
C LYS A 53 34.75 7.82 -37.50
N GLY A 54 34.10 8.70 -36.73
CA GLY A 54 32.72 9.15 -36.99
C GLY A 54 31.71 8.94 -35.86
N ARG A 55 32.11 8.51 -34.66
CA ARG A 55 31.19 8.44 -33.51
C ARG A 55 31.37 9.63 -32.58
N ALA A 56 30.91 10.80 -33.04
CA ALA A 56 30.79 11.98 -32.19
C ALA A 56 29.52 11.93 -31.32
N ASN A 57 28.39 11.38 -31.77
CA ASN A 57 27.17 11.26 -30.97
C ASN A 57 26.27 10.14 -31.51
N ALA A 58 26.43 8.91 -31.02
CA ALA A 58 25.42 7.84 -31.06
C ALA A 58 26.02 6.53 -30.53
N THR A 59 25.57 6.15 -29.33
CA THR A 59 24.88 4.87 -29.12
C THR A 59 25.34 3.70 -29.98
N VAL A 60 26.52 3.15 -29.65
CA VAL A 60 26.78 1.75 -30.00
C VAL A 60 26.01 0.95 -28.98
N ALA A 61 24.91 0.36 -29.44
CA ALA A 61 24.52 -0.95 -28.98
C ALA A 61 25.80 -1.78 -28.86
N VAL A 62 26.32 -1.88 -27.64
CA VAL A 62 27.02 -3.09 -27.22
C VAL A 62 26.14 -4.19 -27.78
N ILE A 63 26.63 -4.97 -28.75
CA ILE A 63 25.92 -6.18 -29.15
C ILE A 63 25.95 -7.01 -27.89
N ASP A 64 24.90 -6.86 -27.09
CA ASP A 64 24.75 -7.51 -25.82
C ASP A 64 24.50 -8.97 -26.15
N ARG A 65 25.58 -9.77 -26.13
CA ARG A 65 25.53 -11.22 -26.32
C ARG A 65 24.82 -11.92 -25.15
N ARG A 66 24.28 -11.18 -24.17
CA ARG A 66 23.33 -11.75 -23.21
C ARG A 66 22.10 -12.25 -23.97
N LYS A 67 22.03 -13.57 -24.15
CA LYS A 67 20.78 -14.24 -24.44
C LYS A 67 19.82 -13.89 -23.31
N THR A 68 18.83 -13.04 -23.59
CA THR A 68 17.72 -12.84 -22.68
C THR A 68 17.04 -14.19 -22.56
N LYS A 69 17.09 -14.81 -21.38
CA LYS A 69 16.32 -16.04 -21.14
C LYS A 69 14.88 -15.78 -21.56
N ALA A 70 14.30 -16.70 -22.35
CA ALA A 70 12.89 -16.67 -22.66
C ALA A 70 12.10 -16.49 -21.36
N ARG A 71 11.12 -15.59 -21.36
CA ARG A 71 10.30 -15.39 -20.17
C ARG A 71 9.57 -16.70 -19.89
N LYS A 72 9.67 -17.18 -18.64
CA LYS A 72 8.99 -18.41 -18.20
C LYS A 72 7.47 -18.35 -18.39
N TYR A 73 6.89 -17.14 -18.33
CA TYR A 73 5.47 -16.90 -18.45
C TYR A 73 5.17 -16.07 -19.69
N SER A 74 4.06 -16.40 -20.33
CA SER A 74 3.58 -15.78 -21.55
C SER A 74 3.24 -14.30 -21.37
N TYR A 75 3.18 -13.57 -22.48
CA TYR A 75 2.72 -12.19 -22.46
C TYR A 75 1.26 -12.06 -22.01
N ASP A 76 0.42 -13.02 -22.43
CA ASP A 76 -1.00 -13.05 -22.10
C ASP A 76 -1.22 -13.26 -20.59
N ALA A 77 -0.48 -14.19 -19.96
CA ALA A 77 -0.52 -14.32 -18.50
C ALA A 77 -0.08 -13.06 -17.77
N ILE A 78 0.90 -12.30 -18.29
CA ILE A 78 1.27 -11.01 -17.68
C ILE A 78 0.12 -9.99 -17.80
N LYS A 79 -0.63 -10.00 -18.90
CA LYS A 79 -1.78 -9.10 -19.08
C LYS A 79 -2.95 -9.47 -18.19
N ILE A 80 -3.29 -10.76 -18.09
CA ILE A 80 -4.32 -11.23 -17.18
C ILE A 80 -3.88 -11.00 -15.72
N LEU A 81 -2.61 -11.19 -15.38
CA LEU A 81 -2.08 -10.86 -14.05
C LEU A 81 -2.32 -9.39 -13.66
N GLN A 82 -2.10 -8.46 -14.60
CA GLN A 82 -2.34 -7.03 -14.36
C GLN A 82 -3.82 -6.74 -14.11
N TYR A 83 -4.71 -7.40 -14.85
CA TYR A 83 -6.16 -7.29 -14.66
C TYR A 83 -6.62 -7.89 -13.32
N VAL A 84 -6.22 -9.12 -13.00
CA VAL A 84 -6.55 -9.76 -11.71
C VAL A 84 -6.00 -8.91 -10.54
N TRP A 85 -4.81 -8.35 -10.68
CA TRP A 85 -4.22 -7.47 -9.66
C TRP A 85 -5.03 -6.18 -9.46
N SER A 86 -5.56 -5.55 -10.52
CA SER A 86 -6.38 -4.34 -10.37
C SER A 86 -7.71 -4.66 -9.69
N VAL A 87 -8.35 -5.77 -10.08
CA VAL A 87 -9.60 -6.28 -9.48
C VAL A 87 -9.41 -6.59 -7.99
N ALA A 88 -8.29 -7.21 -7.62
CA ALA A 88 -7.92 -7.53 -6.25
C ALA A 88 -7.59 -6.29 -5.38
N GLY A 89 -7.85 -5.07 -5.86
CA GLY A 89 -7.53 -3.84 -5.15
C GLY A 89 -6.03 -3.60 -5.04
N GLY A 90 -5.21 -4.25 -5.87
CA GLY A 90 -3.76 -4.12 -5.96
C GLY A 90 -3.00 -4.47 -4.68
N ILE A 91 -3.27 -5.66 -4.15
CA ILE A 91 -2.49 -6.30 -3.08
C ILE A 91 -1.08 -6.69 -3.56
N CYS A 92 -0.15 -6.90 -2.63
CA CYS A 92 1.22 -7.30 -2.99
C CYS A 92 1.27 -8.77 -3.43
N GLY A 93 2.34 -9.17 -4.13
CA GLY A 93 2.45 -10.49 -4.75
C GLY A 93 2.32 -11.65 -3.77
N LYS A 94 2.75 -11.47 -2.51
CA LYS A 94 2.56 -12.45 -1.43
C LYS A 94 1.09 -12.77 -1.16
N TYR A 95 0.23 -11.75 -1.08
CA TYR A 95 -1.20 -11.96 -0.86
C TYR A 95 -1.92 -12.33 -2.15
N LEU A 96 -1.51 -11.75 -3.30
CA LEU A 96 -2.12 -12.08 -4.59
C LEU A 96 -1.92 -13.55 -4.97
N ALA A 97 -0.74 -14.12 -4.70
CA ALA A 97 -0.50 -15.55 -4.93
C ALA A 97 -1.48 -16.43 -4.14
N GLN A 98 -1.78 -16.07 -2.88
CA GLN A 98 -2.73 -16.84 -2.05
C GLN A 98 -4.18 -16.66 -2.50
N ALA A 99 -4.54 -15.48 -3.02
CA ALA A 99 -5.87 -15.20 -3.55
C ALA A 99 -6.08 -15.69 -4.99
N MET A 100 -5.02 -16.08 -5.70
CA MET A 100 -5.04 -16.25 -7.16
C MET A 100 -6.11 -17.24 -7.62
N VAL A 101 -6.14 -18.44 -7.04
CA VAL A 101 -7.10 -19.47 -7.44
C VAL A 101 -8.54 -19.03 -7.18
N ASP A 102 -8.81 -18.47 -6.00
CA ASP A 102 -10.14 -18.03 -5.62
C ASP A 102 -10.65 -16.86 -6.48
N LEU A 103 -9.77 -15.91 -6.80
CA LEU A 103 -10.07 -14.81 -7.73
C LEU A 103 -10.35 -15.33 -9.14
N LEU A 104 -9.52 -16.24 -9.67
CA LEU A 104 -9.72 -16.80 -11.01
C LEU A 104 -11.05 -17.56 -11.09
N ASN A 105 -11.35 -18.40 -10.11
CA ASN A 105 -12.63 -19.13 -10.06
C ASN A 105 -13.82 -18.16 -10.03
N SER A 106 -13.73 -17.07 -9.27
CA SER A 106 -14.80 -16.05 -9.22
C SER A 106 -14.93 -15.29 -10.53
N LEU A 107 -13.81 -14.91 -11.16
CA LEU A 107 -13.81 -14.25 -12.47
C LEU A 107 -14.37 -15.15 -13.59
N GLU A 108 -14.10 -16.46 -13.54
CA GLU A 108 -14.68 -17.44 -14.44
C GLU A 108 -16.19 -17.60 -14.20
N ALA A 109 -16.61 -17.74 -12.93
CA ALA A 109 -18.03 -17.89 -12.56
C ALA A 109 -18.89 -16.70 -12.98
N HIS A 110 -18.33 -15.48 -12.98
CA HIS A 110 -19.01 -14.26 -13.44
C HIS A 110 -18.74 -13.92 -14.92
N ASN A 111 -18.14 -14.84 -15.69
CA ASN A 111 -17.83 -14.68 -17.12
C ASN A 111 -16.89 -13.52 -17.47
N HIS A 112 -16.11 -13.01 -16.52
CA HIS A 112 -15.06 -12.01 -16.77
C HIS A 112 -13.80 -12.63 -17.40
N LEU A 113 -13.60 -13.93 -17.19
CA LEU A 113 -12.54 -14.72 -17.83
C LEU A 113 -13.14 -15.98 -18.44
N VAL A 114 -13.23 -16.03 -19.77
CA VAL A 114 -13.76 -17.18 -20.52
C VAL A 114 -12.61 -17.83 -21.31
N PRO A 115 -12.31 -19.12 -21.10
CA PRO A 115 -11.26 -19.81 -21.85
C PRO A 115 -11.45 -19.68 -23.36
N GLY A 116 -10.40 -19.28 -24.08
CA GLY A 116 -10.42 -19.04 -25.53
C GLY A 116 -10.78 -17.60 -25.93
N GLN A 117 -11.12 -16.73 -24.98
CA GLN A 117 -11.44 -15.32 -25.22
C GLN A 117 -10.47 -14.38 -24.51
N GLY A 118 -10.28 -13.17 -25.04
CA GLY A 118 -9.67 -12.07 -24.28
C GLY A 118 -8.27 -12.33 -23.70
N ARG A 119 -7.43 -13.14 -24.37
CA ARG A 119 -6.09 -13.59 -23.91
C ARG A 119 -6.11 -14.59 -22.75
N TYR A 120 -7.26 -15.15 -22.42
CA TYR A 120 -7.40 -16.15 -21.36
C TYR A 120 -7.54 -17.56 -21.95
N SER A 121 -6.81 -18.51 -21.37
CA SER A 121 -6.85 -19.93 -21.71
C SER A 121 -6.47 -20.75 -20.49
N THR A 122 -6.70 -22.06 -20.53
CA THR A 122 -6.28 -22.97 -19.44
C THR A 122 -4.78 -22.88 -19.18
N ASN A 123 -3.96 -22.76 -20.22
CA ASN A 123 -2.52 -22.56 -20.07
C ASN A 123 -2.18 -21.24 -19.35
N VAL A 124 -2.89 -20.16 -19.66
CA VAL A 124 -2.71 -18.86 -18.98
C VAL A 124 -3.13 -18.96 -17.51
N ARG A 125 -4.21 -19.69 -17.20
CA ARG A 125 -4.65 -19.97 -15.83
C ARG A 125 -3.56 -20.70 -15.04
N ASP A 126 -3.01 -21.77 -15.61
CA ASP A 126 -1.96 -22.58 -14.96
C ASP A 126 -0.66 -21.78 -14.76
N GLU A 127 -0.32 -20.94 -15.73
CA GLU A 127 0.79 -19.98 -15.61
C GLU A 127 0.59 -19.05 -14.41
N LEU A 128 -0.61 -18.46 -14.25
CA LEU A 128 -0.92 -17.55 -13.13
C LEU A 128 -0.86 -18.24 -11.78
N VAL A 129 -1.45 -19.43 -11.65
CA VAL A 129 -1.47 -20.22 -10.41
C VAL A 129 -0.06 -20.65 -10.00
N SER A 130 0.83 -20.92 -10.97
CA SER A 130 2.20 -21.34 -10.70
C SER A 130 3.18 -20.17 -10.41
N MET A 131 2.75 -18.90 -10.56
CA MET A 131 3.62 -17.77 -10.29
C MET A 131 3.95 -17.62 -8.79
N SER A 132 5.24 -17.55 -8.48
CA SER A 132 5.67 -17.25 -7.12
C SER A 132 5.39 -15.78 -6.74
N PRO A 133 5.23 -15.46 -5.44
CA PRO A 133 5.04 -14.08 -4.95
C PRO A 133 6.04 -13.06 -5.52
N ALA A 134 7.33 -13.41 -5.52
CA ALA A 134 8.39 -12.53 -6.02
C ALA A 134 8.29 -12.32 -7.55
N THR A 135 7.83 -13.34 -8.28
CA THR A 135 7.60 -13.25 -9.73
C THR A 135 6.44 -12.31 -10.03
N ILE A 136 5.33 -12.46 -9.30
CA ILE A 136 4.17 -11.58 -9.39
C ILE A 136 4.59 -10.12 -9.16
N ASP A 137 5.30 -9.83 -8.07
CA ASP A 137 5.75 -8.47 -7.76
C ASP A 137 6.66 -7.90 -8.86
N ARG A 138 7.56 -8.71 -9.43
CA ARG A 138 8.44 -8.30 -10.53
C ARG A 138 7.65 -7.95 -11.80
N TYR A 139 6.65 -8.75 -12.17
CA TYR A 139 5.84 -8.48 -13.37
C TYR A 139 4.86 -7.32 -13.19
N LEU A 140 4.41 -7.07 -11.96
CA LEU A 140 3.54 -5.96 -11.63
C LEU A 140 4.29 -4.64 -11.42
N ALA A 141 5.62 -4.65 -11.23
CA ALA A 141 6.40 -3.44 -10.98
C ALA A 141 6.16 -2.32 -12.02
N PRO A 142 6.12 -2.57 -13.35
CA PRO A 142 5.81 -1.54 -14.33
C PRO A 142 4.38 -1.01 -14.23
N ALA A 143 3.40 -1.88 -13.92
CA ALA A 143 2.01 -1.49 -13.75
C ALA A 143 1.84 -0.61 -12.50
N ARG A 144 2.45 -1.00 -11.38
CA ARG A 144 2.49 -0.23 -10.14
C ARG A 144 3.13 1.15 -10.30
N ALA A 145 4.17 1.25 -11.13
CA ALA A 145 4.84 2.52 -11.40
C ALA A 145 3.95 3.50 -12.20
N ARG A 146 3.05 2.98 -13.06
CA ARG A 146 2.07 3.78 -13.80
C ARG A 146 0.80 4.06 -13.00
N ASP A 147 0.47 3.19 -12.04
CA ASP A 147 -0.62 3.37 -11.08
C ASP A 147 -0.26 4.39 -9.97
N THR A 148 0.32 5.53 -10.37
CA THR A 148 0.46 6.72 -9.52
C THR A 148 -0.88 7.43 -9.30
N LEU A 149 -1.95 6.98 -9.96
CA LEU A 149 -3.35 7.40 -9.81
C LEU A 149 -4.01 6.88 -8.53
N ARG A 150 -3.44 5.86 -7.86
CA ARG A 150 -3.66 5.68 -6.43
C ARG A 150 -2.98 6.82 -5.70
N GLY A 151 -3.73 7.91 -5.60
CA GLY A 151 -3.26 9.22 -5.20
C GLY A 151 -2.06 9.15 -4.27
N LYS A 152 -0.93 9.68 -4.73
CA LYS A 152 -0.19 10.56 -3.83
C LYS A 152 -1.22 11.57 -3.38
N SER A 153 -1.91 11.27 -2.27
CA SER A 153 -2.82 12.20 -1.61
C SER A 153 -2.08 13.52 -1.61
N ALA A 154 -2.57 14.52 -2.36
CA ALA A 154 -1.92 15.83 -2.42
C ALA A 154 -1.81 16.42 -1.01
N THR A 155 -2.64 15.92 -0.09
CA THR A 155 -2.42 15.92 1.34
C THR A 155 -1.54 14.74 1.75
N LYS A 156 -0.22 14.96 1.79
CA LYS A 156 0.64 14.20 2.72
C LYS A 156 0.06 14.40 4.13
N PRO A 157 0.02 13.38 5.00
CA PRO A 157 -0.33 13.59 6.40
C PRO A 157 0.54 14.72 6.94
N GLY A 158 -0.06 15.70 7.62
CA GLY A 158 0.71 16.75 8.31
C GLY A 158 1.72 16.12 9.28
N THR A 159 2.79 16.83 9.62
CA THR A 159 3.84 16.36 10.56
C THR A 159 3.28 15.85 11.89
N LEU A 160 2.15 16.37 12.35
CA LEU A 160 1.42 15.87 13.52
C LEU A 160 0.90 14.43 13.38
N LEU A 161 0.42 14.04 12.19
CA LEU A 161 -0.04 12.67 11.88
C LEU A 161 1.10 11.69 11.63
N ARG A 162 2.31 12.19 11.32
CA ARG A 162 3.51 11.35 11.11
C ARG A 162 4.17 10.94 12.42
N ASN A 163 4.08 11.77 13.46
CA ASN A 163 4.76 11.54 14.74
C ASN A 163 3.99 10.60 15.68
N SER A 164 2.75 10.22 15.37
CA SER A 164 1.98 9.24 16.13
C SER A 164 2.19 7.79 15.69
N ILE A 165 2.79 7.55 14.52
CA ILE A 165 2.93 6.19 13.96
C ILE A 165 4.31 5.64 14.30
N GLN A 166 4.51 5.26 15.55
CA GLN A 166 5.53 4.28 15.90
C GLN A 166 4.95 2.88 15.68
N VAL A 167 5.39 2.20 14.62
CA VAL A 167 5.16 0.75 14.47
C VAL A 167 5.86 0.06 15.65
N ARG A 168 5.10 -0.48 16.61
CA ARG A 168 5.66 -1.16 17.79
C ARG A 168 5.18 -2.61 17.91
N LYS A 169 6.06 -3.41 18.55
CA LYS A 169 5.92 -4.83 18.87
C LYS A 169 5.09 -4.99 20.14
N ALA A 170 4.15 -5.93 20.15
CA ALA A 170 3.35 -6.22 21.33
C ALA A 170 2.87 -7.67 21.41
N GLY A 171 3.25 -8.42 22.45
CA GLY A 171 2.43 -9.52 23.01
C GLY A 171 1.22 -8.93 23.75
N ASP A 172 0.12 -9.65 24.02
CA ASP A 172 0.01 -11.06 24.45
C ASP A 172 -1.04 -11.92 23.66
N GLU A 173 -1.53 -13.01 24.28
CA GLU A 173 -2.30 -14.14 23.72
C GLU A 173 -3.49 -13.72 22.85
N VAL A 174 -3.57 -14.31 21.66
CA VAL A 174 -4.67 -14.10 20.72
C VAL A 174 -5.89 -14.83 21.27
N GLU A 175 -7.04 -14.13 21.35
CA GLU A 175 -8.33 -14.74 21.68
C GLU A 175 -8.53 -16.04 20.90
N ALA A 176 -8.86 -17.11 21.61
CA ALA A 176 -8.88 -18.47 21.06
C ALA A 176 -10.02 -18.66 20.05
N GLU A 177 -11.08 -17.85 20.13
CA GLU A 177 -12.27 -17.93 19.29
C GLU A 177 -12.62 -16.58 18.63
N PRO A 178 -13.27 -16.59 17.44
CA PRO A 178 -13.86 -15.38 16.85
C PRO A 178 -14.97 -14.78 17.70
N GLY A 179 -15.17 -13.47 17.61
CA GLY A 179 -16.26 -12.76 18.29
C GLY A 179 -15.82 -11.55 19.11
N PHE A 180 -14.51 -11.42 19.36
CA PHE A 180 -13.93 -10.27 20.04
C PHE A 180 -13.38 -9.26 19.02
N PHE A 181 -13.90 -8.04 19.03
CA PHE A 181 -13.56 -7.01 18.07
C PHE A 181 -12.87 -5.81 18.72
N GLU A 182 -11.74 -5.41 18.15
CA GLU A 182 -11.21 -4.06 18.35
C GLU A 182 -12.05 -3.05 17.56
N VAL A 183 -12.33 -1.90 18.17
CA VAL A 183 -13.11 -0.82 17.58
C VAL A 183 -12.34 0.50 17.63
N ASP A 184 -12.28 1.19 16.49
CA ASP A 184 -11.71 2.54 16.40
C ASP A 184 -12.57 3.42 15.50
N THR A 185 -12.45 4.74 15.70
CA THR A 185 -13.11 5.73 14.86
C THR A 185 -12.10 6.61 14.13
N VAL A 186 -12.26 6.68 12.81
CA VAL A 186 -11.40 7.49 11.95
C VAL A 186 -12.15 8.74 11.50
N ALA A 187 -11.60 9.90 11.83
CA ALA A 187 -12.10 11.19 11.39
C ALA A 187 -11.81 11.48 9.91
N HIS A 188 -12.82 11.95 9.18
CA HIS A 188 -12.70 12.54 7.84
C HIS A 188 -12.78 14.07 7.90
N CYS A 189 -11.90 14.65 8.73
CA CYS A 189 -11.90 16.06 9.06
C CYS A 189 -11.07 16.94 8.11
N GLY A 190 -10.37 16.33 7.14
CA GLY A 190 -9.37 17.05 6.35
C GLY A 190 -8.25 17.60 7.24
N PRO A 191 -7.80 18.86 7.04
CA PRO A 191 -6.67 19.43 7.76
C PRO A 191 -7.03 20.01 9.14
N THR A 192 -8.30 20.01 9.57
CA THR A 192 -8.72 20.61 10.84
C THR A 192 -9.86 19.83 11.51
N LEU A 193 -9.81 19.69 12.83
CA LEU A 193 -10.87 19.12 13.65
C LEU A 193 -12.02 20.10 13.95
N LYS A 194 -11.99 21.33 13.43
CA LYS A 194 -13.08 22.29 13.62
C LYS A 194 -14.33 21.90 12.82
N GLY A 195 -15.51 22.11 13.41
CA GLY A 195 -16.82 21.87 12.82
C GLY A 195 -17.25 20.40 12.78
N GLU A 196 -18.45 20.12 12.28
CA GLU A 196 -19.01 18.77 12.13
C GLU A 196 -18.43 18.05 10.90
N PHE A 197 -18.09 16.77 11.04
CA PHE A 197 -17.58 15.93 9.95
C PHE A 197 -17.88 14.45 10.18
N ILE A 198 -17.96 13.72 9.08
CA ILE A 198 -18.19 12.29 9.02
C ILE A 198 -17.01 11.54 9.64
N ARG A 199 -17.33 10.44 10.31
CA ARG A 199 -16.34 9.48 10.84
C ARG A 199 -16.62 8.10 10.27
N SER A 200 -15.60 7.26 10.20
CA SER A 200 -15.78 5.83 9.99
C SER A 200 -15.56 5.11 11.31
N VAL A 201 -16.50 4.28 11.73
CA VAL A 201 -16.30 3.31 12.82
C VAL A 201 -15.85 2.01 12.18
N ASN A 202 -14.67 1.53 12.56
CA ASN A 202 -14.09 0.29 12.07
C ASN A 202 -14.03 -0.73 13.20
N TYR A 203 -14.49 -1.94 12.91
CA TYR A 203 -14.51 -3.10 13.79
C TYR A 203 -13.59 -4.15 13.19
N THR A 204 -12.70 -4.73 13.99
CA THR A 204 -11.80 -5.78 13.56
C THR A 204 -11.81 -6.94 14.53
N ASP A 205 -12.17 -8.12 14.01
CA ASP A 205 -12.08 -9.35 14.78
C ASP A 205 -10.62 -9.77 15.02
N MET A 206 -10.30 -10.05 16.27
CA MET A 206 -8.94 -10.34 16.71
C MET A 206 -8.44 -11.71 16.27
N HIS A 207 -9.35 -12.67 16.06
CA HIS A 207 -9.01 -14.03 15.66
C HIS A 207 -8.91 -14.19 14.14
N THR A 208 -10.03 -13.97 13.44
CA THR A 208 -10.19 -14.13 11.99
C THR A 208 -9.64 -12.94 11.21
N GLY A 209 -9.64 -11.75 11.82
CA GLY A 209 -9.37 -10.53 11.07
C GLY A 209 -10.54 -10.05 10.21
N TRP A 210 -11.75 -10.53 10.46
CA TRP A 210 -12.97 -9.97 9.87
C TRP A 210 -13.03 -8.47 10.12
N VAL A 211 -13.49 -7.72 9.12
CA VAL A 211 -13.67 -6.26 9.23
C VAL A 211 -15.11 -5.89 8.98
N TYR A 212 -15.57 -4.89 9.71
CA TYR A 212 -16.78 -4.16 9.38
C TYR A 212 -16.48 -2.68 9.56
N THR A 213 -16.67 -1.89 8.52
CA THR A 213 -16.58 -0.44 8.62
C THR A 213 -17.91 0.19 8.27
N ARG A 214 -18.30 1.25 8.98
CA ARG A 214 -19.48 2.04 8.69
C ARG A 214 -19.20 3.53 8.85
N ALA A 215 -19.81 4.35 8.00
CA ALA A 215 -19.74 5.80 8.14
C ALA A 215 -20.84 6.31 9.08
N VAL A 216 -20.50 7.28 9.93
CA VAL A 216 -21.40 7.97 10.86
C VAL A 216 -21.27 9.47 10.68
N LYS A 217 -22.36 10.20 10.90
CA LYS A 217 -22.42 11.65 10.65
C LYS A 217 -21.37 12.43 11.45
N ASN A 218 -21.21 12.11 12.73
CA ASN A 218 -20.24 12.70 13.66
C ASN A 218 -19.98 11.72 14.83
N ASN A 219 -19.38 12.19 15.94
CA ASN A 219 -19.06 11.39 17.13
C ASN A 219 -20.17 11.32 18.20
N ALA A 220 -21.36 11.87 17.98
CA ALA A 220 -22.46 11.81 18.94
C ALA A 220 -22.83 10.35 19.27
N ALA A 221 -23.10 10.09 20.55
CA ALA A 221 -23.36 8.74 21.08
C ALA A 221 -24.45 7.99 20.29
N VAL A 222 -25.54 8.67 19.94
CA VAL A 222 -26.64 8.10 19.13
C VAL A 222 -26.15 7.49 17.80
N HIS A 223 -25.18 8.11 17.14
CA HIS A 223 -24.66 7.60 15.87
C HIS A 223 -23.68 6.44 16.06
N ILE A 224 -22.91 6.43 17.15
CA ILE A 224 -22.01 5.32 17.50
C ILE A 224 -22.82 4.10 17.93
N VAL A 225 -23.85 4.26 18.77
CA VAL A 225 -24.75 3.18 19.18
C VAL A 225 -25.50 2.60 17.98
N ALA A 226 -25.99 3.45 17.07
CA ALA A 226 -26.59 2.99 15.82
C ALA A 226 -25.60 2.20 14.95
N ALA A 227 -24.34 2.64 14.86
CA ALA A 227 -23.31 1.90 14.13
C ALA A 227 -23.00 0.54 14.76
N CYS A 228 -22.93 0.46 16.09
CA CYS A 228 -22.72 -0.80 16.81
C CYS A 228 -23.91 -1.76 16.65
N THR A 229 -25.13 -1.24 16.66
CA THR A 229 -26.34 -2.02 16.42
C THR A 229 -26.31 -2.64 15.02
N HIS A 230 -26.08 -1.84 13.99
CA HIS A 230 -25.94 -2.35 12.62
C HIS A 230 -24.78 -3.32 12.45
N PHE A 231 -23.68 -3.12 13.19
CA PHE A 231 -22.54 -4.03 13.18
C PHE A 231 -22.93 -5.41 13.71
N VAL A 232 -23.58 -5.49 14.88
CA VAL A 232 -24.00 -6.75 15.49
C VAL A 232 -25.03 -7.48 14.61
N GLU A 233 -25.90 -6.75 13.92
CA GLU A 233 -26.86 -7.31 12.96
C GLU A 233 -26.20 -7.85 11.69
N ALA A 234 -25.09 -7.25 11.25
CA ALA A 234 -24.45 -7.56 9.97
C ALA A 234 -23.34 -8.63 10.07
N VAL A 235 -22.68 -8.77 11.21
CA VAL A 235 -21.63 -9.79 11.38
C VAL A 235 -22.27 -11.18 11.39
N PRO A 236 -21.73 -12.16 10.64
CA PRO A 236 -22.40 -13.46 10.46
C PRO A 236 -22.18 -14.45 11.62
N TYR A 237 -21.65 -13.98 12.75
CA TYR A 237 -21.35 -14.77 13.93
C TYR A 237 -21.48 -13.92 15.20
N LEU A 238 -21.50 -14.57 16.36
CA LEU A 238 -21.73 -13.92 17.64
C LEU A 238 -20.62 -12.90 17.95
N VAL A 239 -21.02 -11.69 18.35
CA VAL A 239 -20.14 -10.69 18.94
C VAL A 239 -20.11 -10.94 20.44
N THR A 240 -18.96 -11.39 20.94
CA THR A 240 -18.75 -11.69 22.37
C THR A 240 -18.16 -10.51 23.12
N GLY A 241 -17.36 -9.68 22.44
CA GLY A 241 -16.78 -8.50 23.05
C GLY A 241 -16.37 -7.39 22.09
N LEU A 242 -16.34 -6.18 22.62
CA LEU A 242 -15.87 -4.97 21.94
C LEU A 242 -14.82 -4.28 22.79
N ASP A 243 -13.65 -4.03 22.21
CA ASP A 243 -12.59 -3.21 22.80
C ASP A 243 -12.48 -1.88 22.07
N PHE A 244 -12.86 -0.79 22.75
CA PHE A 244 -12.73 0.56 22.20
C PHE A 244 -11.40 1.18 22.60
N ASP A 245 -10.65 1.69 21.61
CA ASP A 245 -9.43 2.46 21.89
C ASP A 245 -9.76 3.84 22.52
N ASN A 246 -8.81 4.34 23.30
CA ASN A 246 -8.68 5.44 24.26
C ASN A 246 -9.28 6.83 23.92
N GLY A 247 -10.14 6.95 22.91
CA GLY A 247 -10.98 8.12 22.75
C GLY A 247 -12.07 8.14 23.82
N SER A 248 -11.82 8.83 24.94
CA SER A 248 -12.85 9.13 25.96
C SER A 248 -14.05 9.91 25.39
N GLU A 249 -13.94 10.43 24.17
CA GLU A 249 -15.02 11.09 23.43
C GLU A 249 -16.15 10.14 22.97
N PHE A 250 -15.96 8.82 23.00
CA PHE A 250 -16.89 7.85 22.40
C PHE A 250 -17.61 6.94 23.41
N ILE A 251 -17.08 6.80 24.62
CA ILE A 251 -17.66 5.95 25.66
C ILE A 251 -18.64 6.80 26.47
N ASN A 252 -19.91 6.78 26.04
CA ASN A 252 -21.03 7.34 26.79
C ASN A 252 -21.77 6.22 27.56
N HIS A 253 -22.51 6.58 28.60
CA HIS A 253 -23.43 5.69 29.32
C HIS A 253 -24.33 4.91 28.37
N ASP A 254 -24.87 5.57 27.32
CA ASP A 254 -25.71 4.91 26.32
C ASP A 254 -25.05 3.70 25.65
N LEU A 255 -23.74 3.76 25.37
CA LEU A 255 -23.02 2.68 24.70
C LEU A 255 -22.73 1.52 25.67
N ILE A 256 -22.45 1.85 26.93
CA ILE A 256 -22.26 0.86 28.00
C ILE A 256 -23.58 0.13 28.27
N ASP A 257 -24.68 0.87 28.41
CA ASP A 257 -26.02 0.32 28.63
C ASP A 257 -26.47 -0.54 27.44
N TRP A 258 -26.21 -0.07 26.21
CA TRP A 258 -26.46 -0.83 24.99
C TRP A 258 -25.71 -2.17 24.96
N ALA A 259 -24.42 -2.17 25.35
CA ALA A 259 -23.59 -3.37 25.38
C ALA A 259 -24.04 -4.33 26.50
N ALA A 260 -24.34 -3.80 27.69
CA ALA A 260 -24.83 -4.55 28.83
C ALA A 260 -26.17 -5.24 28.52
N GLN A 261 -27.12 -4.54 27.90
CA GLN A 261 -28.40 -5.11 27.46
C GLN A 261 -28.22 -6.27 26.48
N ARG A 262 -27.17 -6.24 25.66
CA ARG A 262 -26.83 -7.28 24.68
C ARG A 262 -25.86 -8.34 25.22
N LYS A 263 -25.45 -8.23 26.49
CA LYS A 263 -24.46 -9.10 27.13
C LYS A 263 -23.14 -9.18 26.36
N ILE A 264 -22.76 -8.08 25.69
CA ILE A 264 -21.49 -7.97 25.00
C ILE A 264 -20.45 -7.50 26.02
N PHE A 265 -19.36 -8.24 26.15
CA PHE A 265 -18.27 -7.85 27.01
C PHE A 265 -17.61 -6.58 26.47
N PHE A 266 -17.55 -5.53 27.29
CA PHE A 266 -17.10 -4.22 26.85
C PHE A 266 -15.81 -3.87 27.59
N THR A 267 -14.72 -3.70 26.84
CA THR A 267 -13.44 -3.27 27.39
C THR A 267 -13.02 -1.92 26.85
N ARG A 268 -12.17 -1.26 27.63
CA ARG A 268 -11.43 -0.08 27.23
C ARG A 268 -9.96 -0.44 27.28
N GLY A 269 -9.21 -0.06 26.24
CA GLY A 269 -7.76 -0.13 26.27
C GLY A 269 -7.20 0.53 27.54
N ARG A 270 -6.26 -0.14 28.23
CA ARG A 270 -5.66 0.40 29.46
C ARG A 270 -4.94 1.71 29.16
N PRO A 271 -5.09 2.77 30.00
CA PRO A 271 -4.29 3.97 29.88
C PRO A 271 -2.79 3.60 29.85
N TYR A 272 -2.06 4.09 28.84
CA TYR A 272 -0.61 3.93 28.67
C TYR A 272 -0.08 2.56 28.24
N THR A 273 -0.92 1.58 27.87
CA THR A 273 -0.43 0.30 27.33
C THR A 273 -0.62 0.25 25.81
N LYS A 274 0.25 0.94 25.06
CA LYS A 274 0.24 1.04 23.57
C LYS A 274 0.46 -0.28 22.81
N ASN A 275 0.46 -1.41 23.53
CA ASN A 275 0.83 -2.71 22.98
C ASN A 275 -0.42 -3.47 22.46
N ASP A 276 -1.59 -3.31 23.06
CA ASP A 276 -2.71 -4.22 22.77
C ASP A 276 -3.40 -3.95 21.41
N GLN A 277 -3.09 -2.83 20.74
CA GLN A 277 -3.95 -2.21 19.72
C GLN A 277 -3.34 -2.20 18.31
N ALA A 278 -2.27 -2.97 18.10
CA ALA A 278 -1.51 -2.97 16.85
C ALA A 278 -2.30 -3.49 15.62
N THR A 279 -3.37 -4.28 15.85
CA THR A 279 -4.15 -4.89 14.77
C THR A 279 -5.07 -3.85 14.11
N ILE A 280 -5.79 -3.06 14.90
CA ILE A 280 -6.69 -2.02 14.41
C ILE A 280 -5.95 -0.81 13.85
N GLU A 281 -4.86 -0.33 14.45
CA GLU A 281 -4.11 0.83 13.93
C GLU A 281 -3.53 0.57 12.53
N SER A 282 -2.97 -0.63 12.31
CA SER A 282 -2.48 -1.05 11.00
C SER A 282 -3.62 -1.12 9.99
N LYS A 283 -4.78 -1.65 10.40
CA LYS A 283 -5.96 -1.74 9.55
C LYS A 283 -6.58 -0.39 9.26
N ASN A 284 -6.66 0.55 10.19
CA ASN A 284 -7.24 1.88 9.95
C ASN A 284 -6.41 2.67 8.94
N ASN A 285 -5.07 2.58 9.03
CA ASN A 285 -4.18 3.14 8.03
C ASN A 285 -4.29 2.44 6.66
N HIS A 286 -4.42 1.11 6.61
CA HIS A 286 -4.48 0.35 5.35
C HIS A 286 -5.87 0.27 4.70
N LEU A 287 -6.94 0.42 5.48
CA LEU A 287 -8.35 0.30 5.07
C LEU A 287 -8.94 1.70 4.90
N VAL A 288 -9.09 2.44 6.00
CA VAL A 288 -9.86 3.68 5.96
C VAL A 288 -9.16 4.76 5.13
N ARG A 289 -7.84 4.88 5.24
CA ARG A 289 -7.10 5.91 4.49
C ARG A 289 -6.84 5.53 3.03
N ARG A 290 -6.76 4.24 2.73
CA ARG A 290 -6.63 3.74 1.35
C ARG A 290 -7.91 3.95 0.55
N TYR A 291 -9.06 3.67 1.17
CA TYR A 291 -10.35 3.72 0.48
C TYR A 291 -11.07 5.07 0.67
N GLY A 292 -11.04 5.64 1.88
CA GLY A 292 -11.73 6.88 2.24
C GLY A 292 -10.89 8.17 2.11
N PHE A 293 -9.58 8.07 1.87
CA PHE A 293 -8.67 9.23 1.78
C PHE A 293 -8.54 10.09 3.07
N TYR A 294 -7.90 11.25 2.93
CA TYR A 294 -7.69 12.26 3.98
C TYR A 294 -8.49 13.55 3.73
N TYR A 295 -9.62 13.45 3.02
CA TYR A 295 -10.44 14.62 2.73
C TYR A 295 -11.35 14.98 3.90
N ARG A 296 -11.87 16.20 3.85
CA ARG A 296 -13.00 16.62 4.66
C ARG A 296 -14.27 16.01 4.06
N TYR A 297 -15.06 15.29 4.85
CA TYR A 297 -16.42 14.92 4.49
C TYR A 297 -17.38 15.41 5.57
N ASP A 298 -18.39 16.17 5.17
CA ASP A 298 -19.31 16.87 6.08
C ASP A 298 -20.70 17.10 5.46
N THR A 299 -21.04 16.36 4.41
CA THR A 299 -22.35 16.45 3.72
C THR A 299 -23.08 15.11 3.73
N THR A 300 -24.41 15.14 3.69
CA THR A 300 -25.25 13.93 3.61
C THR A 300 -24.94 13.09 2.38
N THR A 301 -24.65 13.73 1.24
CA THR A 301 -24.25 13.04 0.00
C THR A 301 -22.96 12.24 0.19
N GLU A 302 -21.95 12.84 0.84
CA GLU A 302 -20.70 12.14 1.15
C GLU A 302 -20.93 10.98 2.13
N LEU A 303 -21.78 11.16 3.14
CA LEU A 303 -22.14 10.09 4.08
C LEU A 303 -22.77 8.89 3.36
N GLY A 304 -23.70 9.14 2.43
CA GLY A 304 -24.32 8.08 1.63
C GLY A 304 -23.31 7.34 0.73
N LEU A 305 -22.41 8.08 0.08
CA LEU A 305 -21.34 7.50 -0.73
C LEU A 305 -20.37 6.66 0.12
N MET A 306 -19.97 7.17 1.29
CA MET A 306 -19.10 6.43 2.20
C MET A 306 -19.78 5.17 2.74
N THR A 307 -21.08 5.22 3.04
CA THR A 307 -21.84 4.05 3.49
C THR A 307 -21.83 2.96 2.43
N THR A 308 -22.06 3.32 1.16
CA THR A 308 -22.00 2.38 0.03
C THR A 308 -20.58 1.85 -0.21
N LEU A 309 -19.58 2.74 -0.12
CA LEU A 309 -18.17 2.37 -0.24
C LEU A 309 -17.78 1.31 0.80
N TRP A 310 -18.17 1.50 2.06
CA TRP A 310 -17.75 0.59 3.12
C TRP A 310 -18.36 -0.80 2.99
N ALA A 311 -19.60 -0.93 2.51
CA ALA A 311 -20.19 -2.25 2.22
C ALA A 311 -19.31 -3.03 1.22
N LEU A 312 -18.96 -2.41 0.10
CA LEU A 312 -18.10 -3.00 -0.93
C LEU A 312 -16.69 -3.32 -0.44
N VAL A 313 -16.12 -2.43 0.39
CA VAL A 313 -14.79 -2.62 0.98
C VAL A 313 -14.80 -3.76 2.00
N ASN A 314 -15.84 -3.87 2.83
CA ASN A 314 -16.01 -4.97 3.77
C ASN A 314 -16.06 -6.31 3.01
N ASP A 315 -16.85 -6.40 1.95
CA ASP A 315 -16.95 -7.61 1.13
C ASP A 315 -15.61 -7.98 0.50
N ARG A 316 -14.94 -7.02 -0.15
CA ARG A 316 -13.60 -7.26 -0.71
C ARG A 316 -12.62 -7.79 0.34
N LEU A 317 -12.60 -7.18 1.52
CA LEU A 317 -11.61 -7.49 2.53
C LEU A 317 -11.87 -8.83 3.21
N ASN A 318 -13.14 -9.14 3.50
CA ASN A 318 -13.51 -10.37 4.19
C ASN A 318 -13.45 -11.59 3.26
N TYR A 319 -13.88 -11.46 2.01
CA TYR A 319 -14.06 -12.60 1.11
C TYR A 319 -12.89 -12.81 0.13
N PHE A 320 -12.19 -11.75 -0.28
CA PHE A 320 -11.19 -11.82 -1.37
C PHE A 320 -9.78 -11.37 -1.00
N THR A 321 -9.57 -10.79 0.20
CA THR A 321 -8.27 -10.24 0.58
C THR A 321 -7.62 -11.06 1.70
N PRO A 322 -6.57 -11.85 1.39
CA PRO A 322 -5.89 -12.61 2.41
C PRO A 322 -5.18 -11.70 3.42
N THR A 323 -5.22 -12.07 4.68
CA THR A 323 -4.50 -11.43 5.77
C THR A 323 -3.65 -12.45 6.50
N LYS A 324 -2.64 -11.97 7.23
CA LYS A 324 -1.79 -12.81 8.09
C LYS A 324 -2.12 -12.54 9.55
N LYS A 325 -2.05 -13.57 10.38
CA LYS A 325 -2.18 -13.48 11.84
C LYS A 325 -0.89 -13.95 12.50
N PRO A 326 -0.51 -13.35 13.64
CA PRO A 326 0.64 -13.83 14.41
C PRO A 326 0.36 -15.24 14.93
N THR A 327 1.30 -16.16 14.74
CA THR A 327 1.20 -17.54 15.27
C THR A 327 2.23 -17.83 16.37
N GLY A 328 3.13 -16.89 16.63
CA GLY A 328 4.14 -17.03 17.66
C GLY A 328 5.32 -16.11 17.45
N TYR A 329 6.44 -16.49 18.06
CA TYR A 329 7.68 -15.74 18.02
C TYR A 329 8.86 -16.66 17.77
N SER A 330 9.80 -16.17 16.96
CA SER A 330 11.11 -16.75 16.77
C SER A 330 12.16 -15.75 17.25
N THR A 331 13.42 -16.17 17.28
CA THR A 331 14.55 -15.27 17.58
C THR A 331 15.34 -15.04 16.29
N ASP A 332 15.75 -13.79 16.02
CA ASP A 332 16.65 -13.52 14.89
C ASP A 332 18.12 -13.89 15.23
N SER A 333 19.01 -13.80 14.24
CA SER A 333 20.43 -14.15 14.40
C SER A 333 21.18 -13.30 15.43
N VAL A 334 20.57 -12.23 15.94
CA VAL A 334 21.12 -11.28 16.92
C VAL A 334 20.39 -11.40 18.28
N GLY A 335 19.57 -12.44 18.47
CA GLY A 335 18.88 -12.67 19.74
C GLY A 335 17.58 -11.87 19.92
N ARG A 336 17.11 -11.10 18.92
CA ARG A 336 15.89 -10.30 19.06
C ARG A 336 14.65 -11.10 18.70
N ARG A 337 13.63 -11.01 19.55
CA ARG A 337 12.31 -11.60 19.32
C ARG A 337 11.68 -11.04 18.03
N LYS A 338 11.36 -11.94 17.10
CA LYS A 338 10.73 -11.70 15.80
C LYS A 338 9.39 -12.43 15.76
N ARG A 339 8.36 -11.78 15.25
CA ARG A 339 7.02 -12.37 15.13
C ARG A 339 6.94 -13.31 13.94
N VAL A 340 6.43 -14.51 14.18
CA VAL A 340 6.10 -15.49 13.14
C VAL A 340 4.64 -15.28 12.77
N TYR A 341 4.36 -15.37 11.47
CA TYR A 341 3.03 -15.20 10.92
C TYR A 341 2.67 -16.46 10.13
N ASP A 342 1.38 -16.75 10.08
CA ASP A 342 0.86 -17.81 9.23
C ASP A 342 0.95 -17.52 7.72
N THR A 343 0.57 -18.54 6.96
CA THR A 343 0.23 -18.40 5.55
C THR A 343 -1.01 -17.51 5.42
N PRO A 344 -0.99 -16.49 4.54
CA PRO A 344 -2.13 -15.59 4.41
C PRO A 344 -3.41 -16.31 3.99
N ARG A 345 -4.52 -16.00 4.67
CA ARG A 345 -5.88 -16.51 4.39
C ARG A 345 -6.88 -15.38 4.55
N THR A 346 -7.98 -15.43 3.80
CA THR A 346 -9.06 -14.43 3.95
C THR A 346 -9.75 -14.60 5.29
N PRO A 347 -10.32 -13.53 5.88
CA PRO A 347 -11.15 -13.64 7.07
C PRO A 347 -12.28 -14.66 6.93
N PHE A 348 -12.91 -14.73 5.75
CA PHE A 348 -13.91 -15.74 5.43
C PHE A 348 -13.40 -17.17 5.61
N VAL A 349 -12.23 -17.52 5.05
CA VAL A 349 -11.66 -18.87 5.22
C VAL A 349 -11.34 -19.14 6.68
N ARG A 350 -10.80 -18.17 7.42
CA ARG A 350 -10.52 -18.33 8.85
C ARG A 350 -11.78 -18.54 9.69
N LEU A 351 -12.86 -17.84 9.35
CA LEU A 351 -14.15 -18.01 10.01
C LEU A 351 -14.69 -19.42 9.77
N LEU A 352 -14.59 -19.94 8.54
CA LEU A 352 -14.96 -21.33 8.25
C LEU A 352 -14.08 -22.34 9.02
N ASP A 353 -12.77 -22.11 9.04
CA ASP A 353 -11.80 -22.98 9.73
C ASP A 353 -11.97 -22.97 11.26
N SER A 354 -12.58 -21.91 11.83
CA SER A 354 -12.79 -21.79 13.28
C SER A 354 -13.85 -22.76 13.84
N GLY A 355 -14.73 -23.30 12.99
CA GLY A 355 -15.75 -24.27 13.41
C GLY A 355 -16.92 -23.72 14.22
N ILE A 356 -16.99 -22.42 14.50
CA ILE A 356 -18.08 -21.81 15.30
C ILE A 356 -19.42 -21.74 14.56
N LEU A 357 -19.40 -21.85 13.23
CA LEU A 357 -20.58 -21.72 12.39
C LEU A 357 -21.27 -23.07 12.21
N ASN A 358 -22.60 -23.07 12.29
CA ASN A 358 -23.38 -24.24 11.93
C ASN A 358 -23.41 -24.45 10.39
N ARG A 359 -23.88 -25.62 9.95
CA ARG A 359 -23.92 -26.00 8.52
C ARG A 359 -24.72 -25.01 7.66
N LYS A 360 -25.81 -24.46 8.19
CA LYS A 360 -26.67 -23.50 7.48
C LYS A 360 -25.93 -22.17 7.28
N GLN A 361 -25.30 -21.63 8.33
CA GLN A 361 -24.50 -20.41 8.24
C GLN A 361 -23.33 -20.54 7.26
N VAL A 362 -22.64 -21.69 7.26
CA VAL A 362 -21.57 -21.98 6.30
C VAL A 362 -22.09 -21.98 4.87
N ALA A 363 -23.25 -22.61 4.62
CA ALA A 363 -23.87 -22.64 3.30
C ALA A 363 -24.30 -21.23 2.84
N GLU A 364 -24.91 -20.44 3.72
CA GLU A 364 -25.34 -19.07 3.46
C GLU A 364 -24.15 -18.17 3.10
N LEU A 365 -23.05 -18.24 3.85
CA LEU A 365 -21.85 -17.43 3.56
C LEU A 365 -21.15 -17.86 2.27
N ARG A 366 -21.13 -19.16 1.95
CA ARG A 366 -20.60 -19.65 0.67
C ARG A 366 -21.45 -19.17 -0.50
N ALA A 367 -22.78 -19.22 -0.37
CA ALA A 367 -23.71 -18.71 -1.38
C ALA A 367 -23.56 -17.20 -1.56
N TYR A 368 -23.46 -16.45 -0.46
CA TYR A 368 -23.19 -15.01 -0.49
C TYR A 368 -21.89 -14.71 -1.22
N LYS A 369 -20.77 -15.36 -0.84
CA LYS A 369 -19.49 -15.20 -1.53
C LYS A 369 -19.56 -15.53 -3.02
N ALA A 370 -20.29 -16.58 -3.40
CA ALA A 370 -20.46 -16.98 -4.79
C ALA A 370 -21.25 -15.95 -5.61
N GLY A 371 -22.10 -15.15 -4.96
CA GLY A 371 -22.81 -14.04 -5.61
C GLY A 371 -22.01 -12.74 -5.72
N LEU A 372 -20.86 -12.62 -5.04
CA LEU A 372 -20.02 -11.43 -5.08
C LEU A 372 -19.16 -11.38 -6.34
N ASP A 373 -19.42 -10.42 -7.22
CA ASP A 373 -18.59 -10.14 -8.39
C ASP A 373 -17.41 -9.19 -8.04
N PRO A 374 -16.15 -9.68 -8.04
CA PRO A 374 -14.99 -8.87 -7.68
C PRO A 374 -14.73 -7.70 -8.65
N VAL A 375 -15.11 -7.84 -9.92
CA VAL A 375 -14.95 -6.80 -10.95
C VAL A 375 -15.94 -5.69 -10.72
N HIS A 376 -17.21 -6.04 -10.45
CA HIS A 376 -18.23 -5.08 -10.08
C HIS A 376 -17.83 -4.31 -8.81
N ILE A 377 -17.41 -5.04 -7.76
CA ILE A 377 -16.90 -4.43 -6.52
C ILE A 377 -15.76 -3.45 -6.82
N ALA A 378 -14.83 -3.82 -7.70
CA ALA A 378 -13.71 -2.95 -8.06
C ALA A 378 -14.12 -1.69 -8.82
N ALA A 379 -14.99 -1.82 -9.81
CA ALA A 379 -15.50 -0.70 -10.58
C ALA A 379 -16.31 0.26 -9.70
N GLU A 380 -17.15 -0.26 -8.82
CA GLU A 380 -17.98 0.55 -7.94
C GLU A 380 -17.18 1.28 -6.87
N ILE A 381 -16.18 0.63 -6.28
CA ILE A 381 -15.24 1.30 -5.37
C ILE A 381 -14.56 2.47 -6.09
N ASP A 382 -14.01 2.24 -7.29
CA ASP A 382 -13.33 3.29 -8.06
C ASP A 382 -14.28 4.45 -8.41
N ARG A 383 -15.49 4.14 -8.89
CA ARG A 383 -16.54 5.13 -9.19
C ARG A 383 -16.87 6.01 -7.98
N ILE A 384 -17.08 5.39 -6.82
CA ILE A 384 -17.41 6.12 -5.58
C ILE A 384 -16.20 6.97 -5.15
N GLN A 385 -14.98 6.43 -5.21
CA GLN A 385 -13.77 7.16 -4.85
C GLN A 385 -13.57 8.39 -5.75
N GLN A 386 -13.76 8.27 -7.06
CA GLN A 386 -13.70 9.41 -7.99
C GLN A 386 -14.74 10.47 -7.65
N ARG A 387 -15.97 10.07 -7.28
CA ARG A 387 -17.02 10.99 -6.87
C ARG A 387 -16.70 11.69 -5.56
N LEU A 388 -16.17 10.98 -4.57
CA LEU A 388 -15.69 11.55 -3.30
C LEU A 388 -14.56 12.56 -3.53
N ILE A 389 -13.59 12.24 -4.41
CA ILE A 389 -12.52 13.16 -4.81
C ILE A 389 -13.13 14.45 -5.39
N LYS A 390 -14.07 14.33 -6.34
CA LYS A 390 -14.71 15.49 -6.98
C LYS A 390 -15.42 16.39 -5.98
N LEU A 391 -16.10 15.82 -4.99
CA LEU A 391 -16.84 16.56 -3.97
C LEU A 391 -15.92 17.21 -2.93
N ALA A 392 -14.86 16.51 -2.52
CA ALA A 392 -14.13 16.85 -1.31
C ALA A 392 -12.73 17.46 -1.52
N ALA A 393 -12.09 17.23 -2.67
CA ALA A 393 -10.72 17.68 -2.90
C ALA A 393 -10.59 19.21 -2.86
N GLY A 394 -11.49 19.94 -3.53
CA GLY A 394 -11.48 21.40 -3.58
C GLY A 394 -11.65 22.05 -2.21
N LYS A 395 -12.66 21.62 -1.43
CA LYS A 395 -12.90 22.16 -0.08
C LYS A 395 -11.76 21.84 0.88
N THR A 396 -11.21 20.62 0.82
CA THR A 396 -10.07 20.22 1.67
C THR A 396 -8.83 21.06 1.35
N ALA A 397 -8.54 21.28 0.06
CA ALA A 397 -7.41 22.11 -0.36
C ALA A 397 -7.56 23.57 0.06
N ARG A 398 -8.78 24.13 -0.01
CA ARG A 398 -9.07 25.47 0.49
C ARG A 398 -8.80 25.59 2.00
N MET A 399 -9.34 24.67 2.80
CA MET A 399 -9.09 24.64 4.25
C MET A 399 -7.60 24.55 4.58
N LYS A 400 -6.85 23.74 3.81
CA LYS A 400 -5.41 23.59 4.02
C LYS A 400 -4.68 24.92 3.76
N ARG A 401 -5.00 25.61 2.65
CA ARG A 401 -4.41 26.93 2.34
C ARG A 401 -4.74 27.99 3.39
N GLU A 402 -5.97 27.99 3.91
CA GLU A 402 -6.38 28.93 4.97
C GLU A 402 -5.60 28.70 6.27
N ILE A 403 -5.32 27.44 6.64
CA ILE A 403 -4.51 27.10 7.81
C ILE A 403 -3.05 27.49 7.58
N GLU A 404 -2.50 27.17 6.40
CA GLU A 404 -1.12 27.55 6.03
C GLU A 404 -0.95 29.07 6.02
N ALA A 405 -1.92 29.83 5.50
CA ALA A 405 -1.90 31.29 5.51
C ALA A 405 -1.95 31.87 6.93
N LYS A 406 -2.72 31.27 7.85
CA LYS A 406 -2.76 31.68 9.26
C LYS A 406 -1.50 31.33 10.05
N GLN A 407 -0.76 30.32 9.59
CA GLN A 407 0.49 29.86 10.21
C GLN A 407 1.73 30.49 9.58
N ALA A 408 1.59 31.19 8.45
CA ALA A 408 2.67 31.92 7.83
C ALA A 408 3.14 33.02 8.79
N LEU A 409 4.44 33.01 9.11
CA LEU A 409 5.06 34.10 9.87
C LEU A 409 4.84 35.42 9.11
N PRO A 410 4.56 36.54 9.82
CA PRO A 410 4.48 37.84 9.17
C PRO A 410 5.81 38.17 8.48
N ASP A 411 5.74 38.92 7.39
CA ASP A 411 6.91 39.35 6.63
C ASP A 411 7.88 40.11 7.54
N SER A 412 9.08 39.55 7.72
CA SER A 412 10.13 40.12 8.56
C SER A 412 10.73 41.42 7.99
N SER A 413 10.42 41.76 6.73
CA SER A 413 10.90 42.99 6.07
C SER A 413 10.49 44.28 6.78
N GLY A 414 9.41 44.26 7.58
CA GLY A 414 8.92 45.40 8.34
C GLY A 414 9.43 45.50 9.79
N ILE A 415 10.17 44.51 10.30
CA ILE A 415 10.64 44.49 11.69
C ILE A 415 11.89 45.37 11.81
N ARG A 416 11.70 46.63 12.22
CA ARG A 416 12.83 47.52 12.58
C ARG A 416 13.49 47.02 13.86
N VAL A 417 14.64 46.36 13.73
CA VAL A 417 15.52 46.04 14.87
C VAL A 417 16.09 47.35 15.40
N ARG A 418 15.71 47.75 16.63
CA ARG A 418 16.35 48.89 17.30
C ARG A 418 17.80 48.51 17.61
N PRO A 419 18.80 49.30 17.22
CA PRO A 419 20.18 49.03 17.62
C PRO A 419 20.26 49.09 19.15
N SER A 420 20.76 48.01 19.75
CA SER A 420 21.09 47.93 21.17
C SER A 420 22.06 49.06 21.51
N ARG A 421 21.67 49.95 22.43
CA ARG A 421 22.59 50.91 23.03
C ARG A 421 23.67 50.11 23.76
N VAL A 422 24.87 50.11 23.21
CA VAL A 422 26.08 49.73 23.92
C VAL A 422 26.34 50.87 24.90
N GLY A 423 26.22 50.57 26.19
CA GLY A 423 26.65 51.44 27.29
C GLY A 423 28.08 51.15 27.65
#